data_AF-A0A7V3VWC5-F1
#
_entry.id   AF-A0A7V3VWC5-F1
#
_cell.length_a   1.000
_cell.length_b   1.000
_cell.length_c   1.000
_cell.angle_alpha   90.00
_cell.angle_beta   90.00
_cell.angle_gamma   90.00
#
_symmetry.space_group_name_H-M   'P 1'
#
loop_
_entity.id
_entity.type
_entity.pdbx_description
1 polymer ?
#
loop_
_entity_poly.entity_id
_entity_poly.type
_entity_poly.pdbx_seq_one_letter_code
_entity_poly.pdbx_strand_id
1 'polypeptide(L)' 'MAITKDRKTQIIDQFRREPTDTGSPEVQIALLTARINELHEHMRLH' A
#
# COMPACT_ATOMS: atom_id res chain seq x y z
N MET A 1 -10.14 3.67 -6.74
CA MET A 1 -10.43 2.23 -6.54
C MET A 1 -9.80 1.74 -5.23
N ALA A 2 -10.09 0.50 -4.81
CA ALA A 2 -9.46 -0.12 -3.65
C ALA A 2 -8.26 -0.99 -4.10
N ILE A 3 -7.13 -0.87 -3.39
CA ILE A 3 -5.95 -1.73 -3.56
C ILE A 3 -6.38 -3.20 -3.47
N THR A 4 -5.91 -4.03 -4.41
CA THR A 4 -6.17 -5.48 -4.41
C THR A 4 -5.52 -6.15 -3.21
N LYS A 5 -6.10 -7.28 -2.75
CA LYS A 5 -5.54 -8.04 -1.63
C LYS A 5 -4.10 -8.48 -1.90
N ASP A 6 -3.80 -8.94 -3.11
CA ASP A 6 -2.46 -9.40 -3.48
C ASP A 6 -1.44 -8.26 -3.42
N ARG A 7 -1.80 -7.08 -3.94
CA ARG A 7 -0.92 -5.91 -3.90
C ARG A 7 -0.71 -5.42 -2.48
N LYS A 8 -1.75 -5.46 -1.65
CA LYS A 8 -1.66 -5.12 -0.22
C LYS A 8 -0.67 -6.05 0.50
N THR A 9 -0.79 -7.35 0.29
CA THR A 9 0.11 -8.34 0.91
C THR A 9 1.54 -8.14 0.46
N GLN A 10 1.79 -7.92 -0.84
CA GLN A 10 3.13 -7.63 -1.36
C GLN A 10 3.76 -6.39 -0.71
N ILE A 11 2.99 -5.32 -0.53
CA ILE A 11 3.48 -4.09 0.13
C ILE A 11 3.81 -4.38 1.60
N ILE A 12 2.95 -5.10 2.31
CA ILE A 12 3.23 -5.48 3.71
C ILE A 12 4.52 -6.31 3.79
N ASP A 13 4.68 -7.33 2.95
CA ASP A 13 5.87 -8.19 2.95
C ASP A 13 7.17 -7.44 2.61
N GLN A 14 7.10 -6.38 1.79
CA GLN A 14 8.26 -5.55 1.43
C GLN A 14 8.70 -4.60 2.55
N PHE A 15 7.76 -4.05 3.32
CA PHE A 15 8.03 -2.97 4.27
C PHE A 15 7.92 -3.38 5.74
N ARG A 16 7.45 -4.60 6.02
CA ARG A 16 7.39 -5.14 7.39
C ARG A 16 8.80 -5.29 7.97
N ARG A 17 8.95 -4.99 9.26
CA ARG A 17 10.22 -5.14 9.98
C ARG A 17 10.39 -6.55 10.56
N GLU A 18 9.27 -7.22 10.83
CA GLU A 18 9.21 -8.58 11.34
C GLU A 18 8.00 -9.32 10.72
N PRO A 19 7.93 -10.66 10.78
CA PRO A 19 6.90 -11.43 10.08
C PRO A 19 5.45 -11.08 10.47
N THR A 20 5.25 -10.63 11.71
CA THR A 20 3.94 -10.24 12.26
C THR A 20 3.65 -8.75 12.12
N ASP A 21 4.58 -7.96 11.57
CA ASP A 21 4.42 -6.52 11.44
C ASP A 21 3.53 -6.17 10.24
N THR A 22 2.27 -5.93 10.52
CA THR A 22 1.26 -5.50 9.54
C THR A 22 0.82 -4.04 9.75
N GLY A 23 1.40 -3.35 10.73
CA GLY A 23 0.84 -2.12 11.29
C GLY A 23 1.85 -1.03 11.60
N SER A 24 3.14 -1.30 11.41
CA SER A 24 4.19 -0.30 11.65
C SER A 24 4.01 0.96 10.79
N PRO A 25 4.56 2.09 11.25
CA PRO A 25 4.55 3.34 10.47
C PRO A 25 5.04 3.14 9.04
N GLU A 26 6.09 2.34 8.83
CA GLU A 26 6.69 2.07 7.53
C GLU A 26 5.70 1.34 6.60
N VAL A 27 5.04 0.28 7.10
CA VAL A 27 4.01 -0.45 6.36
C VAL A 27 2.80 0.43 6.05
N GLN A 28 2.34 1.23 7.02
CA GLN A 28 1.20 2.13 6.82
C GLN A 28 1.50 3.24 5.81
N ILE A 29 2.70 3.84 5.87
CA ILE A 29 3.14 4.84 4.88
C ILE A 29 3.16 4.21 3.49
N ALA A 30 3.76 3.02 3.33
CA ALA A 30 3.82 2.35 2.04
C ALA A 30 2.42 2.06 1.45
N LEU A 31 1.48 1.61 2.28
CA LEU A 31 0.09 1.37 1.88
C LEU A 31 -0.64 2.66 1.47
N LEU A 32 -0.46 3.75 2.23
CA LEU A 32 -1.06 5.04 1.91
C LEU A 32 -0.47 5.64 0.64
N THR A 33 0.86 5.57 0.46
CA THR A 33 1.54 6.02 -0.76
C THR A 33 1.05 5.27 -1.99
N ALA A 34 0.92 3.94 -1.93
CA ALA A 34 0.38 3.16 -3.04
C ALA A 34 -1.04 3.61 -3.41
N ARG A 35 -1.88 3.87 -2.41
CA ARG A 35 -3.26 4.32 -2.63
C ARG A 35 -3.33 5.73 -3.20
N ILE A 36 -2.45 6.63 -2.77
CA ILE A 36 -2.32 7.98 -3.34
C ILE A 36 -1.94 7.90 -4.82
N ASN A 37 -0.98 7.05 -5.18
CA ASN A 37 -0.55 6.89 -6.58
C ASN A 37 -1.68 6.35 -7.47
N GLU A 38 -2.41 5.33 -7.01
CA GLU A 38 -3.58 4.81 -7.73
C GLU A 38 -4.67 5.88 -7.90
N LEU A 39 -4.93 6.68 -6.85
CA LEU A 39 -5.92 7.74 -6.91
C LEU A 39 -5.48 8.86 -7.85
N HIS A 40 -4.21 9.24 -7.82
CA HIS A 40 -3.65 10.24 -8.71
C HIS A 40 -3.76 9.82 -10.17
N GLU A 41 -3.46 8.56 -10.49
CA GLU A 41 -3.62 8.04 -11.86
C GLU A 41 -5.10 8.02 -12.27
N HIS A 42 -5.99 7.60 -11.37
CA HIS A 42 -7.43 7.65 -11.63
C HIS A 42 -7.91 9.07 -11.95
N MET A 43 -7.45 10.08 -11.21
CA MET A 43 -7.78 11.49 -11.45
C MET A 43 -7.13 12.09 -12.70
N ARG A 44 -6.14 11.41 -13.31
CA ARG A 44 -5.56 11.82 -14.59
C ARG A 44 -6.30 11.25 -15.79
N LEU A 45 -6.86 10.04 -15.63
CA LEU A 45 -7.55 9.31 -16.69
C LEU A 45 -9.05 9.65 -16.78
N HIS A 46 -9.63 10.20 -15.71
CA HIS A 46 -11.02 10.64 -15.61
C HIS A 46 -11.10 12.11 -15.23
#